data_AF-A0A5R8KJ72-F1
#
_entry.id   AF-A0A5R8KJ72-F1
#
_cell.length_a   1.000
_cell.length_b   1.000
_cell.length_c   1.000
_cell.angle_alpha   90.00
_cell.angle_beta   90.00
_cell.angle_gamma   90.00
#
_symmetry.space_group_name_H-M   'P 1'
#
loop_
_entity.id
_entity.type
_entity.pdbx_description
1 polymer ?
#
loop_
_entity_poly.entity_id
_entity_poly.type
_entity_poly.pdbx_seq_one_letter_code
_entity_poly.pdbx_strand_id
1 'polypeptide(L)'
;MSGSSHVLTVQPGGVVVSLFTEAIDFQQLGKLHITRASTIEFNPDTQQWEVRLENSSQVSFANPSRQTCLDWEHQHFNTLMLNQPPPLPSPPPTTMP
;
A
#
# COMPACT_ATOMS: atom_id res chain seq x y z
N MET A 1 14.07 8.47 17.01
CA MET A 1 14.37 8.41 15.57
C MET A 1 13.05 8.63 14.86
N SER A 2 12.78 9.85 14.38
CA SER A 2 11.48 10.23 13.78
C SER A 2 11.46 9.77 12.33
N GLY A 3 10.46 9.00 11.91
CA GLY A 3 10.30 8.57 10.51
C GLY A 3 9.60 9.67 9.72
N SER A 4 10.24 10.20 8.68
CA SER A 4 9.60 11.10 7.71
C SER A 4 8.62 10.30 6.85
N SER A 5 7.34 10.68 6.84
CA SER A 5 6.36 10.10 5.92
C SER A 5 6.41 10.85 4.59
N HIS A 6 6.64 10.13 3.50
CA HIS A 6 6.71 10.67 2.15
C HIS A 6 5.59 10.07 1.31
N VAL A 7 4.84 10.94 0.63
CA VAL A 7 3.74 10.51 -0.25
C VAL A 7 4.24 10.48 -1.69
N LEU A 8 4.16 9.29 -2.30
CA LEU A 8 4.36 9.08 -3.73
C LEU A 8 2.99 8.83 -4.35
N THR A 9 2.62 9.62 -5.36
CA THR A 9 1.36 9.44 -6.10
C THR A 9 1.66 8.77 -7.44
N VAL A 10 1.07 7.60 -7.66
CA VAL A 10 1.13 6.89 -8.95
C VAL A 10 -0.07 7.31 -9.80
N GLN A 11 0.20 7.93 -10.95
CA GLN A 11 -0.82 8.33 -11.92
C GLN A 11 -1.17 7.19 -12.88
N PRO A 12 -2.36 7.22 -13.51
CA PRO A 12 -2.69 6.34 -14.63
C PRO A 12 -1.62 6.46 -15.73
N GLY A 13 -0.97 5.35 -16.08
CA GLY A 13 0.20 5.34 -16.99
C GLY A 13 1.53 5.05 -16.31
N GLY A 14 1.56 4.89 -14.98
CA GLY A 14 2.75 4.49 -14.24
C GLY A 14 3.72 5.65 -13.94
N VAL A 15 3.28 6.89 -14.12
CA VAL A 15 4.05 8.08 -13.75
C VAL A 15 3.95 8.29 -12.24
N VAL A 16 5.09 8.43 -11.56
CA VAL A 16 5.14 8.72 -10.12
C VAL A 16 5.44 10.20 -9.92
N VAL A 17 4.61 10.89 -9.15
CA VAL A 17 4.81 12.29 -8.75
C VAL A 17 4.90 12.39 -7.24
N SER A 18 5.72 13.31 -6.74
CA SER A 18 5.88 13.55 -5.31
C SER A 18 6.35 14.98 -5.05
N LEU A 19 6.25 15.42 -3.80
CA LEU A 19 6.91 16.66 -3.38
C LEU A 19 8.42 16.44 -3.37
N PHE A 20 9.14 17.35 -4.00
CA PHE A 20 10.60 17.35 -3.92
C PHE A 20 11.02 17.57 -2.46
N THR A 21 11.79 16.64 -1.91
CA THR A 21 12.36 16.74 -0.56
C THR A 21 13.83 16.36 -0.61
N GLU A 22 14.69 17.05 0.15
CA GLU A 22 16.12 16.68 0.25
C GLU A 22 16.34 15.35 1.01
N ALA A 23 15.29 14.80 1.62
CA ALA A 23 15.34 13.54 2.36
C ALA A 23 15.24 12.29 1.46
N ILE A 24 14.69 12.42 0.25
CA ILE A 24 14.62 11.33 -0.74
C ILE A 24 15.37 11.76 -1.99
N ASP A 25 16.53 11.17 -2.21
CA ASP A 25 17.21 11.29 -3.50
C ASP A 25 16.49 10.42 -4.53
N PHE A 26 15.67 11.07 -5.36
CA PHE A 26 14.92 10.40 -6.43
C PHE A 26 15.82 9.79 -7.51
N GLN A 27 17.08 10.22 -7.64
CA GLN A 27 18.05 9.59 -8.55
C GLN A 27 18.58 8.27 -7.97
N GLN A 28 18.44 8.07 -6.66
CA GLN A 28 18.78 6.82 -5.97
C GLN A 28 17.57 5.91 -5.71
N LEU A 29 16.35 6.32 -6.07
CA LEU A 29 15.21 5.40 -6.18
C LEU A 29 15.60 4.39 -7.26
N GLY A 30 16.15 3.26 -6.82
CA GLY A 30 16.62 2.19 -7.67
C GLY A 30 15.46 1.47 -8.36
N LYS A 31 15.53 0.15 -8.44
CA LYS A 31 14.46 -0.61 -9.11
C LYS A 31 13.21 -0.67 -8.24
N LEU A 32 12.09 -0.23 -8.80
CA LEU A 32 10.79 -0.43 -8.18
C LEU A 32 10.47 -1.94 -8.17
N HIS A 33 10.23 -2.49 -6.98
CA HIS A 33 9.71 -3.84 -6.83
C HIS A 33 8.21 -3.75 -6.59
N ILE A 34 7.43 -4.32 -7.49
CA ILE A 34 5.97 -4.37 -7.38
C ILE A 34 5.59 -5.81 -7.10
N THR A 35 5.03 -6.06 -5.92
CA THR A 35 4.39 -7.32 -5.56
C THR A 35 2.89 -7.09 -5.45
N ARG A 36 2.11 -8.09 -5.85
CA ARG A 36 0.69 -8.09 -5.52
C ARG A 36 0.54 -8.23 -4.01
N ALA A 37 -0.45 -7.54 -3.45
CA ALA A 37 -0.72 -7.63 -2.02
C ALA A 37 -1.54 -8.90 -1.70
N SER A 38 -2.27 -9.42 -2.70
CA SER A 38 -3.09 -10.61 -2.62
C SER A 38 -3.41 -11.19 -3.99
N THR A 39 -3.91 -12.42 -4.00
CA THR A 39 -4.56 -13.08 -5.14
C THR A 39 -6.02 -13.34 -4.83
N ILE A 40 -6.87 -13.30 -5.86
CA ILE A 40 -8.27 -13.69 -5.80
C ILE A 40 -8.50 -14.77 -6.85
N GLU A 41 -8.73 -15.99 -6.40
CA GLU A 41 -8.83 -17.18 -7.25
C GLU A 41 -10.16 -17.91 -7.00
N PHE A 42 -10.73 -18.49 -8.06
CA PHE A 42 -11.97 -19.28 -7.94
C PHE A 42 -11.63 -20.71 -7.54
N ASN A 43 -12.20 -21.19 -6.44
CA ASN A 43 -12.12 -22.56 -6.00
C ASN A 43 -13.35 -23.35 -6.50
N PRO A 44 -13.17 -24.31 -7.43
CA PRO A 44 -14.29 -25.09 -7.97
C PRO A 44 -14.92 -26.05 -6.97
N ASP A 45 -14.19 -26.49 -5.94
CA ASP A 45 -14.69 -27.44 -4.95
C ASP A 45 -15.67 -26.78 -3.98
N THR A 46 -15.41 -25.52 -3.62
CA THR A 46 -16.25 -24.73 -2.70
C THR A 46 -17.19 -23.76 -3.42
N GLN A 47 -17.04 -23.62 -4.75
CA GLN A 47 -17.79 -22.67 -5.59
C GLN A 47 -17.68 -21.22 -5.08
N GLN A 48 -16.50 -20.84 -4.61
CA GLN A 48 -16.23 -19.54 -4.02
C GLN A 48 -14.96 -18.92 -4.59
N TRP A 49 -14.92 -17.59 -4.58
CA TRP A 49 -13.68 -16.85 -4.77
C TRP A 49 -12.96 -16.76 -3.43
N GLU A 50 -11.69 -17.10 -3.43
CA GLU A 50 -10.81 -17.08 -2.26
C GLU A 50 -9.77 -15.97 -2.42
N VAL A 51 -9.64 -15.13 -1.41
CA VAL A 51 -8.58 -14.13 -1.30
C VAL A 51 -7.44 -14.70 -0.47
N ARG A 52 -6.22 -14.67 -0.99
CA ARG A 52 -4.99 -15.05 -0.26
C ARG A 52 -4.02 -13.88 -0.27
N LEU A 53 -3.52 -13.50 0.90
CA LEU A 53 -2.50 -12.45 1.01
C LEU A 53 -1.16 -12.93 0.45
N GLU A 54 -0.33 -11.98 0.02
CA GLU A 54 1.03 -12.25 -0.43
C GLU A 54 1.81 -13.02 0.64
N ASN A 55 2.44 -14.14 0.25
CA ASN A 55 3.13 -15.11 1.12
C ASN A 55 2.24 -15.89 2.11
N SER A 56 0.91 -15.82 2.00
CA SER A 56 0.00 -16.66 2.77
C SER A 56 -0.48 -17.86 1.95
N SER A 57 -0.30 -19.06 2.48
CA SER A 57 -0.96 -20.25 1.94
C SER A 57 -2.41 -20.39 2.40
N GLN A 58 -2.83 -19.59 3.39
CA GLN A 58 -4.16 -19.61 3.96
C GLN A 58 -5.09 -18.63 3.25
N VAL A 59 -6.35 -19.05 3.06
CA VAL A 59 -7.45 -18.21 2.61
C VAL A 59 -7.79 -17.18 3.69
N SER A 60 -7.64 -15.90 3.36
CA SER A 60 -7.92 -14.78 4.26
C SER A 60 -9.38 -14.36 4.21
N PHE A 61 -10.03 -14.53 3.06
CA PHE A 61 -11.45 -14.26 2.87
C PHE A 61 -12.01 -15.11 1.73
N ALA A 62 -13.28 -15.49 1.79
CA ALA A 62 -13.94 -16.22 0.70
C ALA A 62 -15.39 -15.78 0.51
N ASN A 63 -15.83 -15.69 -0.74
CA ASN A 63 -17.21 -15.36 -1.08
C ASN A 63 -17.60 -15.88 -2.48
N PRO A 64 -18.85 -16.30 -2.71
CA PRO A 64 -19.33 -16.64 -4.07
C PRO A 64 -19.23 -15.49 -5.08
N SER A 65 -19.26 -14.23 -4.61
CA SER A 65 -19.10 -13.04 -5.44
C SER A 65 -17.64 -12.59 -5.50
N ARG A 66 -17.11 -12.54 -6.73
CA ARG A 66 -15.78 -11.98 -6.98
C ARG A 66 -15.69 -10.50 -6.58
N GLN A 67 -16.75 -9.73 -6.83
CA GLN A 67 -16.78 -8.31 -6.52
C GLN A 67 -16.68 -8.09 -5.01
N THR A 68 -17.37 -8.90 -4.21
CA THR A 68 -17.30 -8.83 -2.75
C THR A 68 -15.90 -9.14 -2.22
N CYS A 69 -15.17 -10.04 -2.88
CA CYS A 69 -13.76 -10.31 -2.56
C CYS A 69 -12.84 -9.12 -2.88
N LEU A 70 -13.07 -8.44 -4.01
CA LEU A 70 -12.33 -7.22 -4.37
C LEU A 70 -12.62 -6.07 -3.41
N ASP A 71 -13.89 -5.89 -3.03
CA ASP A 71 -14.28 -4.85 -2.08
C ASP A 71 -13.64 -5.10 -0.71
N TRP A 72 -13.60 -6.36 -0.27
CA TRP A 72 -12.89 -6.76 0.94
C TRP A 72 -11.38 -6.46 0.83
N GLU A 73 -10.75 -6.83 -0.29
CA GLU A 73 -9.32 -6.59 -0.54
C GLU A 73 -9.00 -5.08 -0.43
N HIS A 74 -9.78 -4.25 -1.12
CA HIS A 74 -9.62 -2.80 -1.09
C HIS A 74 -9.78 -2.23 0.32
N GLN A 75 -10.81 -2.65 1.06
CA GLN A 75 -11.02 -2.21 2.44
C GLN A 75 -9.87 -2.64 3.36
N HIS A 76 -9.44 -3.89 3.25
CA HIS A 76 -8.36 -4.46 4.07
C HIS A 76 -7.07 -3.64 3.92
N PHE A 77 -6.61 -3.39 2.69
CA PHE A 77 -5.37 -2.64 2.47
C PHE A 77 -5.51 -1.13 2.70
N ASN A 78 -6.67 -0.53 2.41
CA ASN A 78 -6.89 0.88 2.71
C ASN A 78 -6.92 1.13 4.22
N THR A 79 -7.51 0.23 5.02
CA THR A 79 -7.46 0.35 6.48
C THR A 79 -6.03 0.20 7.03
N LEU A 80 -5.23 -0.73 6.48
CA LEU A 80 -3.81 -0.84 6.84
C LEU A 80 -3.02 0.44 6.53
N MET A 81 -3.35 1.11 5.43
CA MET A 81 -2.75 2.39 5.02
C MET A 81 -3.23 3.58 5.87
N LEU A 82 -4.49 3.61 6.29
CA LEU A 82 -5.07 4.71 7.07
C LEU A 82 -4.75 4.65 8.57
N ASN A 83 -4.31 3.50 9.09
CA ASN A 83 -3.89 3.35 10.49
C ASN A 83 -2.44 3.83 10.76
N GLN A 84 -1.82 4.53 9.82
CA GLN A 84 -0.54 5.20 10.07
C GLN A 84 -0.78 6.49 10.89
N PRO A 85 -0.05 6.73 11.99
CA PRO A 85 -0.19 7.97 12.75
C PRO A 85 0.11 9.18 11.85
N PRO A 86 -0.65 10.29 11.97
CA PRO A 86 -0.42 11.48 11.15
C PRO A 86 1.03 11.97 11.33
N PRO A 87 1.70 12.41 10.24
CA PRO A 87 3.06 12.95 10.35
C PRO A 87 3.03 14.18 11.26
N LEU A 88 3.86 14.15 12.32
CA LEU A 88 3.99 15.26 13.26
C LEU A 88 4.45 16.53 12.52
N PRO A 89 3.98 17.73 12.90
CA PRO A 89 4.41 18.98 12.29
C PRO A 89 5.91 19.18 12.48
N SER A 90 6.60 19.65 11.44
CA SER A 90 8.04 19.90 11.44
C SER A 90 8.43 20.83 12.59
N PRO A 91 9.55 20.56 13.30
CA PRO A 91 10.04 21.48 14.31
C PRO A 91 10.39 22.83 13.67
N PRO A 92 10.16 23.96 14.38
CA PRO A 92 10.52 25.26 13.85
C PRO A 92 12.03 25.33 13.57
N PRO A 93 12.46 26.09 12.54
CA PRO A 93 13.87 26.20 12.19
C PRO A 93 14.63 26.70 13.43
N THR A 94 15.63 25.92 13.84
CA THR A 94 16.51 26.31 14.96
C THR A 94 17.37 27.46 14.47
N THR A 95 17.04 28.68 14.89
CA THR A 95 17.93 29.82 14.77
C THR A 95 19.14 29.52 15.66
N MET A 96 20.27 29.13 15.05
CA MET A 96 21.55 29.13 15.75
C MET A 96 21.99 30.57 16.03
N PRO A 97 22.59 30.85 17.20
CA PRO A 97 23.17 32.15 17.53
C PRO A 97 24.42 32.47 16.72
#